data_AF-A0A3L7MNM3-F1
#
_entry.id   AF-A0A3L7MNM3-F1
#
_cell.length_a   1.000
_cell.length_b   1.000
_cell.length_c   1.000
_cell.angle_alpha   90.00
_cell.angle_beta   90.00
_cell.angle_gamma   90.00
#
_symmetry.space_group_name_H-M   'P 1'
#
loop_
_entity.id
_entity.type
_entity.pdbx_description
1 polymer ?
#
loop_
_entity_poly.entity_id
_entity_poly.type
_entity_poly.pdbx_seq_one_letter_code
_entity_poly.pdbx_strand_id
1 'polypeptide(L)'
;MTDPSALYRYRDSLAAVDLLGAAIAHLDFFSWLERSPADAKTICNGLSLHERPTDVMLTLFAANSLVTCDTRGTYCVTELAREFLTCKSPYDARSYYNSMADR
;
A
#
# COMPACT_ATOMS: atom_id res chain seq x y z
N MET A 1 -10.98 -35.00 -1.22
CA MET A 1 -10.80 -34.14 -0.04
C MET A 1 -10.83 -32.71 -0.55
N THR A 2 -11.83 -31.93 -0.18
CA THR A 2 -12.05 -30.58 -0.73
C THR A 2 -11.01 -29.62 -0.18
N ASP A 3 -10.33 -28.87 -1.03
CA ASP A 3 -9.29 -27.92 -0.64
C ASP A 3 -9.91 -26.67 0.03
N PRO A 4 -9.66 -26.43 1.33
CA PRO A 4 -10.18 -25.26 2.04
C PRO A 4 -9.41 -23.97 1.71
N SER A 5 -8.31 -24.05 0.95
CA SER A 5 -7.43 -22.90 0.65
C SER A 5 -8.19 -21.74 0.02
N ALA A 6 -9.23 -22.01 -0.77
CA ALA A 6 -10.08 -20.97 -1.35
C ALA A 6 -10.74 -20.07 -0.27
N LEU A 7 -11.19 -20.63 0.86
CA LEU A 7 -11.82 -19.87 1.94
C LEU A 7 -10.81 -18.96 2.65
N TYR A 8 -9.59 -19.46 2.89
CA TYR A 8 -8.52 -18.67 3.49
C TYR A 8 -8.07 -17.53 2.56
N ARG A 9 -7.94 -17.79 1.26
CA ARG A 9 -7.60 -16.75 0.26
C ARG A 9 -8.63 -15.63 0.22
N TYR A 10 -9.94 -15.92 0.34
CA TYR A 10 -10.96 -14.88 0.43
C TYR A 10 -10.78 -13.99 1.66
N ARG A 11 -10.47 -14.58 2.82
CA ARG A 11 -10.23 -13.82 4.06
C ARG A 11 -8.97 -12.96 3.96
N ASP A 12 -7.89 -13.51 3.43
CA ASP A 12 -6.63 -12.79 3.24
C ASP A 12 -6.79 -11.64 2.23
N SER A 13 -7.68 -11.81 1.24
CA SER A 13 -8.01 -10.78 0.26
C SER A 13 -8.73 -9.58 0.90
N LEU A 14 -9.61 -9.82 1.88
CA LEU A 14 -10.26 -8.73 2.63
C LEU A 14 -9.25 -7.92 3.43
N ALA A 15 -8.36 -8.59 4.17
CA ALA A 15 -7.31 -7.92 4.92
C ALA A 15 -6.35 -7.11 4.02
N ALA A 16 -6.07 -7.60 2.81
CA ALA A 16 -5.28 -6.87 1.81
C ALA A 16 -5.99 -5.60 1.31
N VAL A 17 -7.31 -5.67 1.09
CA VAL A 17 -8.12 -4.52 0.68
C VAL A 17 -8.19 -3.47 1.79
N ASP A 18 -8.40 -3.90 3.04
CA ASP A 18 -8.43 -2.99 4.20
C ASP A 18 -7.08 -2.28 4.38
N LEU A 19 -5.97 -3.02 4.24
CA LEU A 19 -4.62 -2.44 4.33
C LEU A 19 -4.36 -1.43 3.21
N LEU A 20 -4.77 -1.74 1.97
CA LEU A 20 -4.66 -0.80 0.85
C LEU A 20 -5.52 0.45 1.09
N GLY A 21 -6.75 0.28 1.56
CA GLY A 21 -7.64 1.39 1.92
C GLY A 21 -7.02 2.29 2.99
N ALA A 22 -6.47 1.70 4.06
CA ALA A 22 -5.80 2.45 5.12
C ALA A 22 -4.55 3.21 4.62
N ALA A 23 -3.75 2.59 3.75
CA ALA A 23 -2.59 3.23 3.15
C ALA A 23 -2.95 4.46 2.29
N ILE A 24 -4.08 4.40 1.59
CA ILE A 24 -4.58 5.45 0.69
C ILE A 24 -5.28 6.57 1.48
N ALA A 25 -6.23 6.21 2.35
CA ALA A 25 -7.14 7.14 3.02
C ALA A 25 -6.56 7.72 4.31
N HIS A 26 -5.87 6.92 5.11
CA HIS A 26 -5.42 7.31 6.45
C HIS A 26 -3.93 7.64 6.52
N LEU A 27 -3.08 6.92 5.80
CA LEU A 27 -1.62 7.11 5.88
C LEU A 27 -1.05 8.07 4.83
N ASP A 28 -1.81 8.39 3.78
CA ASP A 28 -1.30 9.12 2.60
C ASP A 28 0.00 8.50 2.06
N PHE A 29 0.12 7.16 2.13
CA PHE A 29 1.37 6.42 1.95
C PHE A 29 2.03 6.73 0.60
N PHE A 30 1.25 6.64 -0.48
CA PHE A 30 1.78 6.79 -1.84
C PHE A 30 2.25 8.22 -2.11
N SER A 31 1.51 9.23 -1.66
CA SER A 31 1.96 10.62 -1.80
C SER A 31 3.16 10.93 -0.90
N TRP A 32 3.25 10.32 0.29
CA TRP A 32 4.41 10.45 1.18
C TRP A 32 5.67 9.85 0.53
N LEU A 33 5.56 8.63 0.00
CA LEU A 33 6.67 7.91 -0.63
C LEU A 33 7.10 8.55 -1.97
N GLU A 34 6.17 9.14 -2.72
CA GLU A 34 6.49 9.92 -3.92
C GLU A 34 7.40 11.11 -3.60
N ARG A 35 7.13 11.82 -2.50
CA ARG A 35 7.93 12.97 -2.06
C ARG A 35 9.27 12.57 -1.48
N SER A 36 9.34 11.40 -0.86
CA SER A 36 10.52 10.92 -0.15
C SER A 36 10.70 9.41 -0.33
N PRO A 37 11.34 8.97 -1.43
CA PRO A 37 11.79 7.60 -1.57
C PRO A 37 12.63 7.18 -0.37
N ALA A 38 12.32 6.04 0.23
CA ALA A 38 12.80 5.69 1.57
C ALA A 38 12.95 4.18 1.75
N ASP A 39 13.84 3.78 2.67
CA ASP A 39 13.94 2.38 3.08
C ASP A 39 12.79 1.97 4.02
N ALA A 40 12.63 0.66 4.23
CA ALA A 40 11.54 0.12 5.07
C ALA A 40 11.54 0.69 6.50
N LYS A 41 12.73 0.96 7.07
CA LYS A 41 12.88 1.48 8.43
C LYS A 41 12.42 2.93 8.52
N THR A 42 12.77 3.73 7.51
CA THR A 42 12.38 5.14 7.38
C THR A 42 10.89 5.25 7.14
N ILE A 43 10.30 4.36 6.34
CA ILE A 43 8.84 4.25 6.14
C ILE A 43 8.14 3.91 7.46
N CYS A 44 8.61 2.88 8.15
CA CYS A 44 8.06 2.44 9.44
C CYS A 44 8.03 3.60 10.45
N ASN A 45 9.14 4.33 10.58
CA ASN A 45 9.25 5.47 11.48
C ASN A 45 8.41 6.68 11.00
N GLY A 46 8.46 7.00 9.71
CA GLY A 46 7.78 8.15 9.12
C GLY A 46 6.26 8.09 9.21
N LEU A 47 5.70 6.87 9.22
CA LEU A 47 4.26 6.62 9.33
C LEU A 47 3.85 6.09 10.71
N SER A 48 4.77 6.07 11.68
CA SER A 48 4.54 5.55 13.04
C SER A 48 3.92 4.14 13.04
N LEU A 49 4.37 3.29 12.13
CA LEU A 49 3.93 1.91 11.99
C LEU A 49 4.83 0.97 12.81
N HIS A 50 4.36 -0.24 13.04
CA HIS A 50 5.21 -1.34 13.52
C HIS A 50 5.95 -2.01 12.36
N GLU A 51 7.10 -2.61 12.66
CA GLU A 51 7.99 -3.23 11.67
C GLU A 51 7.29 -4.33 10.86
N ARG A 52 6.62 -5.28 11.52
CA ARG A 52 5.90 -6.37 10.85
C ARG A 52 4.78 -5.88 9.90
N PRO A 53 3.84 -5.01 10.34
CA PRO A 53 2.86 -4.44 9.43
C PRO A 53 3.48 -3.69 8.26
N THR A 54 4.58 -2.99 8.47
CA THR A 54 5.28 -2.27 7.40
C THR A 54 5.84 -3.23 6.36
N ASP A 55 6.49 -4.31 6.80
CA ASP A 55 7.04 -5.34 5.90
C ASP A 55 5.97 -6.05 5.07
N VAL A 56 4.85 -6.42 5.71
CA VAL A 56 3.68 -7.00 5.02
C VAL A 56 3.10 -6.03 4.00
N MET A 57 2.96 -4.76 4.37
CA MET A 57 2.43 -3.72 3.49
C MET A 57 3.32 -3.51 2.26
N LEU A 58 4.63 -3.39 2.46
CA LEU A 58 5.58 -3.22 1.36
C LEU A 58 5.65 -4.45 0.45
N THR A 59 5.59 -5.65 1.03
CA THR A 59 5.52 -6.91 0.27
C THR A 59 4.26 -6.97 -0.58
N LEU A 60 3.09 -6.64 0.00
CA LEU A 60 1.83 -6.61 -0.71
C LEU A 60 1.86 -5.59 -1.86
N PHE A 61 2.35 -4.38 -1.60
CA PHE A 61 2.39 -3.32 -2.61
C PHE A 61 3.40 -3.60 -3.71
N ALA A 62 4.54 -4.22 -3.39
CA ALA A 62 5.51 -4.66 -4.38
C ALA A 62 4.93 -5.78 -5.26
N ALA A 63 4.24 -6.75 -4.66
CA ALA A 63 3.57 -7.83 -5.40
C ALA A 63 2.48 -7.31 -6.35
N ASN A 64 1.81 -6.21 -6.00
CA ASN A 64 0.81 -5.55 -6.83
C ASN A 64 1.37 -4.48 -7.77
N SER A 65 2.71 -4.35 -7.89
CA SER A 65 3.35 -3.33 -8.74
C SER A 65 2.94 -1.89 -8.41
N LEU A 66 2.66 -1.60 -7.14
CA LEU A 66 2.36 -0.25 -6.63
C LEU A 66 3.63 0.45 -6.12
N VAL A 67 4.60 -0.33 -5.63
CA VAL A 67 5.94 0.16 -5.26
C VAL A 67 7.02 -0.71 -5.88
N THR A 68 8.20 -0.14 -6.08
CA THR A 68 9.41 -0.85 -6.46
C THR A 68 10.46 -0.68 -5.37
N CYS A 69 11.35 -1.64 -5.23
CA CYS A 69 12.51 -1.54 -4.36
C CYS A 69 13.77 -1.58 -5.22
N ASP A 70 14.66 -0.61 -5.07
CA ASP A 70 15.94 -0.60 -5.77
C ASP A 70 16.95 -1.58 -5.16
N THR A 71 18.11 -1.75 -5.80
CA THR A 71 19.18 -2.61 -5.29
C THR A 71 19.81 -2.12 -3.99
N ARG A 72 19.47 -0.91 -3.54
CA ARG A 72 19.94 -0.30 -2.29
C ARG A 72 18.92 -0.43 -1.15
N GLY A 73 17.75 -1.01 -1.41
CA GLY A 73 16.67 -1.15 -0.42
C GLY A 73 15.75 0.05 -0.30
N THR A 74 15.81 0.99 -1.24
CA THR A 74 14.97 2.19 -1.29
C THR A 74 13.69 1.89 -2.04
N TYR A 75 12.54 2.16 -1.42
CA TYR A 75 11.24 2.02 -2.03
C TYR A 75 10.83 3.29 -2.78
N CYS A 76 10.27 3.10 -3.97
CA CYS A 76 9.74 4.15 -4.84
C CYS A 76 8.31 3.77 -5.28
N VAL A 77 7.46 4.77 -5.49
CA VAL A 77 6.15 4.54 -6.15
C VAL A 77 6.33 4.22 -7.63
N THR A 78 5.53 3.29 -8.15
CA THR A 78 5.45 3.03 -9.60
C THR A 78 4.69 4.13 -10.33
N GLU A 79 4.77 4.15 -11.65
CA GLU A 79 3.98 5.05 -12.50
C GLU A 79 2.47 4.84 -12.29
N LEU A 80 2.03 3.59 -12.17
CA LEU A 80 0.64 3.24 -11.83
C LEU A 80 0.20 3.87 -10.51
N ALA A 81 0.97 3.69 -9.44
CA ALA A 81 0.63 4.27 -8.14
C ALA A 81 0.71 5.81 -8.18
N ARG A 82 1.65 6.37 -8.93
CA ARG A 82 1.77 7.83 -9.11
C ARG A 82 0.53 8.40 -9.78
N GLU A 83 0.06 7.78 -10.86
CA GLU A 83 -1.08 8.26 -11.64
C GLU A 83 -2.42 8.09 -10.94
N PHE A 84 -2.61 7.05 -10.12
CA PHE A 84 -3.95 6.76 -9.57
C PHE A 84 -4.05 6.92 -8.04
N LEU A 85 -2.93 6.96 -7.32
CA LEU A 85 -2.91 6.92 -5.84
C LEU A 85 -2.20 8.12 -5.18
N THR A 86 -1.80 9.14 -5.95
CA THR A 86 -1.19 10.36 -5.39
C THR A 86 -2.13 11.57 -5.50
N CYS A 87 -2.07 12.47 -4.51
CA CYS A 87 -2.90 13.68 -4.46
C CYS A 87 -2.66 14.69 -5.59
N LYS A 88 -1.61 14.50 -6.41
CA LYS A 88 -1.26 15.39 -7.51
C LYS A 88 -1.84 14.98 -8.85
N SER A 89 -2.41 13.77 -8.96
CA SER A 89 -2.94 13.30 -10.22
C SER A 89 -4.38 13.78 -10.44
N PRO A 90 -4.74 14.26 -11.65
CA PRO A 90 -6.13 14.54 -12.02
C PRO A 90 -7.01 13.27 -12.08
N TYR A 91 -6.41 12.07 -12.02
CA TYR A 91 -7.09 10.77 -11.99
C TYR A 91 -7.11 10.13 -10.59
N ASP A 92 -7.02 10.95 -9.54
CA ASP A 92 -6.93 10.50 -8.16
C ASP A 92 -8.12 9.60 -7.74
N ALA A 93 -7.84 8.31 -7.59
CA ALA A 93 -8.81 7.31 -7.14
C ALA A 93 -9.01 7.34 -5.62
N ARG A 94 -8.27 8.17 -4.86
CA ARG A 94 -8.43 8.30 -3.40
C ARG A 94 -9.86 8.66 -3.01
N SER A 95 -10.55 9.48 -3.80
CA SER A 95 -11.96 9.82 -3.59
C SER A 95 -12.87 8.58 -3.61
N TYR A 96 -12.58 7.60 -4.46
CA TYR A 96 -13.26 6.30 -4.52
C TYR A 96 -12.97 5.46 -3.27
N TYR A 97 -11.69 5.38 -2.85
CA TYR A 97 -11.30 4.64 -1.65
C TYR A 97 -11.81 5.27 -0.34
N ASN A 98 -11.88 6.60 -0.25
CA ASN A 98 -12.41 7.29 0.92
C ASN A 98 -13.88 6.92 1.19
N SER A 99 -14.67 6.70 0.13
CA SER A 99 -16.07 6.24 0.28
C SER A 99 -16.20 4.82 0.87
N MET A 100 -15.12 4.03 0.81
CA MET A 100 -15.06 2.68 1.38
C MET A 100 -14.48 2.67 2.80
N ALA A 101 -13.58 3.60 3.13
CA ALA A 101 -12.92 3.67 4.44
C ALA A 101 -13.86 4.10 5.58
N ASP A 102 -14.97 4.78 5.28
CA ASP A 102 -16.01 5.16 6.25
C ASP A 102 -16.98 4.01 6.62
N ARG A 103 -16.71 2.76 6.19
CA ARG A 103 -17.59 1.60 6.44
C ARG A 103 -17.18 0.77 7.64
#